data_AF-A0A973AXS4-F1
#
_entry.id   AF-A0A973AXS4-F1
#
_cell.length_a   1.000
_cell.length_b   1.000
_cell.length_c   1.000
_cell.angle_alpha   90.00
_cell.angle_beta   90.00
_cell.angle_gamma   90.00
#
_symmetry.space_group_name_H-M   'P 1'
#
loop_
_entity.id
_entity.type
_entity.pdbx_description
1 polymer ?
#
loop_
_entity_poly.entity_id
_entity_poly.type
_entity_poly.pdbx_seq_one_letter_code
_entity_poly.pdbx_strand_id
1 'polypeptide(L)'
;MRQDSTITRLNDPASLVLGYVNFSSGAFDPAVWRAMNDLFAAVEPADGADGPVTERPDAAACVAAVLVERLAGLAATEPAFRDTTQARAVLDIVFSRLLPAYRHFHGDLLEHQPPGTLERPFFLMAATQAVLAADAEADDPEGIVREAIGRLNDYVGWRPVAVLENDRLSEPYPHERVRPIPLFIGGAGAAHGRYRRLVDDAIAILEQAPERLTRQADFDVAFLEELAFDPRAFDFLHPAASRPNYLFGLWDPSRIDGQGFYRRMVVQQATLDGILSWPEAAVASLADQTPERRSQLRRESAAVLAGVMLMASGLSGHGPGALSAGMSLADLLPRIAGYRDEFYRWFLTHLPPDHQQRLDEETSRLRQPFGGVRRHINSLLAGRRARQVESVALAATLARLGRAEAAERMAGMVPAASARMAARITSEVVAAQQSLREADTATHAPEAALDHLDSAGRLLMRAVGCGAAVDPWNILGLGGQFPLHEPGGESLADPRVDELVSMTGAILDGYAAVWRQTGLDGPPDTAARAAAALEKLGAWWDRFATTTVSGVPHLSGIEVRDSAREVIAA
;
A
#
# COMPACT_ATOMS: atom_id res chain seq x y z
N MET A 1 -11.01 19.58 50.42
CA MET A 1 -12.18 19.36 49.55
C MET A 1 -12.45 20.66 48.80
N ARG A 2 -12.40 20.63 47.46
CA ARG A 2 -12.46 21.78 46.50
C ARG A 2 -11.21 22.66 46.40
N GLN A 3 -10.14 22.13 45.79
CA GLN A 3 -9.16 22.96 45.07
C GLN A 3 -8.31 22.21 44.01
N ASP A 4 -8.56 20.94 43.74
CA ASP A 4 -7.84 20.16 42.70
C ASP A 4 -8.52 20.09 41.32
N SER A 5 -9.70 20.67 41.13
CA SER A 5 -10.51 20.46 39.91
C SER A 5 -10.26 21.43 38.76
N THR A 6 -9.35 22.39 38.91
CA THR A 6 -9.19 23.49 37.94
C THR A 6 -7.92 23.34 37.08
N ILE A 7 -6.89 22.64 37.56
CA ILE A 7 -5.63 22.45 36.81
C ILE A 7 -5.73 21.26 35.83
N THR A 8 -6.66 20.33 36.03
CA THR A 8 -6.89 19.19 35.11
C THR A 8 -7.72 19.55 33.86
N ARG A 9 -8.27 20.78 33.75
CA ARG A 9 -9.14 21.18 32.64
C ARG A 9 -8.41 21.66 31.38
N LEU A 10 -7.11 21.93 31.46
CA LEU A 10 -6.36 22.54 30.35
C LEU A 10 -5.75 21.53 29.36
N ASN A 11 -5.73 20.23 29.67
CA ASN A 11 -5.07 19.21 28.85
C ASN A 11 -5.95 17.95 28.68
N ASP A 12 -7.24 18.10 28.35
CA ASP A 12 -8.04 16.95 27.89
C ASP A 12 -7.82 16.75 26.38
N PRO A 13 -7.21 15.63 25.93
CA PRO A 13 -6.96 15.37 24.52
C PRO A 13 -8.23 15.45 23.65
N ALA A 14 -9.37 14.96 24.17
CA ALA A 14 -10.63 15.01 23.43
C ALA A 14 -11.10 16.45 23.22
N SER A 15 -10.98 17.31 24.23
CA SER A 15 -11.32 18.74 24.10
C SER A 15 -10.45 19.45 23.07
N LEU A 16 -9.15 19.13 22.98
CA LEU A 16 -8.24 19.73 22.01
C LEU A 16 -8.60 19.31 20.57
N VAL A 17 -8.86 18.01 20.34
CA VAL A 17 -9.32 17.49 19.04
C VAL A 17 -10.65 18.13 18.64
N LEU A 18 -11.61 18.22 19.56
CA LEU A 18 -12.92 18.82 19.28
C LEU A 18 -12.83 20.32 19.00
N GLY A 19 -11.96 21.06 19.70
CA GLY A 19 -11.70 22.46 19.40
C GLY A 19 -11.14 22.65 17.99
N TYR A 20 -10.18 21.81 17.60
CA TYR A 20 -9.66 21.82 16.24
C TYR A 20 -10.76 21.53 15.20
N VAL A 21 -11.52 20.45 15.41
CA VAL A 21 -12.57 20.01 14.51
C VAL A 21 -13.71 21.03 14.38
N ASN A 22 -13.97 21.84 15.42
CA ASN A 22 -15.04 22.84 15.41
C ASN A 22 -14.62 24.23 14.89
N PHE A 23 -13.34 24.59 14.95
CA PHE A 23 -12.90 25.97 14.69
C PHE A 23 -11.77 26.10 13.65
N SER A 24 -11.16 24.99 13.22
CA SER A 24 -10.08 24.98 12.23
C SER A 24 -10.62 24.78 10.83
N SER A 25 -9.90 25.31 9.84
CA SER A 25 -10.08 25.01 8.41
C SER A 25 -9.14 23.90 7.91
N GLY A 26 -8.56 23.10 8.82
CA GLY A 26 -7.68 21.98 8.48
C GLY A 26 -6.18 22.28 8.49
N ALA A 27 -5.74 23.43 9.01
CA ALA A 27 -4.30 23.74 9.15
C ALA A 27 -3.59 22.70 10.03
N PHE A 28 -2.33 22.36 9.74
CA PHE A 28 -1.59 21.38 10.55
C PHE A 28 -1.28 21.93 11.96
N ASP A 29 -1.60 21.16 13.00
CA ASP A 29 -1.25 21.46 14.38
C ASP A 29 -0.72 20.18 15.08
N PRO A 30 0.59 20.13 15.40
CA PRO A 30 1.18 18.93 16.01
C PRO A 30 0.65 18.63 17.42
N ALA A 31 0.10 19.59 18.14
CA ALA A 31 -0.51 19.35 19.46
C ALA A 31 -1.83 18.58 19.32
N VAL A 32 -2.64 18.91 18.31
CA VAL A 32 -3.90 18.21 18.03
C VAL A 32 -3.65 16.78 17.56
N TRP A 33 -2.64 16.58 16.70
CA TRP A 33 -2.24 15.26 16.26
C TRP A 33 -1.77 14.38 17.43
N ARG A 34 -1.00 14.94 18.36
CA ARG A 34 -0.65 14.26 19.62
C ARG A 34 -1.87 13.92 20.47
N ALA A 35 -2.84 14.84 20.58
CA ALA A 35 -4.05 14.56 21.32
C ALA A 35 -4.87 13.40 20.72
N MET A 36 -4.99 13.30 19.39
CA MET A 36 -5.59 12.12 18.76
C MET A 36 -4.79 10.84 19.07
N ASN A 37 -3.47 10.94 19.09
CA ASN A 37 -2.59 9.84 19.49
C ASN A 37 -2.87 9.36 20.92
N ASP A 38 -3.07 10.29 21.84
CA ASP A 38 -3.37 10.00 23.25
C ASP A 38 -4.76 9.38 23.43
N LEU A 39 -5.74 9.74 22.60
CA LEU A 39 -7.05 9.09 22.58
C LEU A 39 -6.95 7.62 22.18
N PHE A 40 -6.13 7.29 21.18
CA PHE A 40 -5.85 5.90 20.83
C PHE A 40 -5.15 5.16 21.97
N ALA A 41 -4.18 5.81 22.62
CA ALA A 41 -3.49 5.22 23.77
C ALA A 41 -4.41 4.90 24.95
N ALA A 42 -5.50 5.66 25.13
CA ALA A 42 -6.51 5.38 26.14
C ALA A 42 -7.41 4.19 25.78
N VAL A 43 -7.68 3.96 24.48
CA VAL A 43 -8.49 2.83 23.97
C VAL A 43 -7.69 1.53 23.88
N GLU A 44 -6.40 1.64 23.56
CA GLU A 44 -5.45 0.55 23.35
C GLU A 44 -4.25 0.71 24.30
N PRO A 45 -4.44 0.59 25.63
CA PRO A 45 -3.33 0.75 26.57
C PRO A 45 -2.24 -0.30 26.30
N ALA A 46 -0.98 0.12 26.38
CA ALA A 46 0.16 -0.79 26.28
C ALA A 46 0.19 -1.77 27.47
N ASP A 47 0.74 -2.96 27.26
CA ASP A 47 0.90 -3.98 28.31
C ASP A 47 1.99 -3.58 29.33
N GLY A 48 1.64 -2.68 30.25
CA GLY A 48 2.57 -2.00 31.16
C GLY A 48 3.23 -0.78 30.52
N ALA A 49 4.16 -0.13 31.24
CA ALA A 49 4.74 1.15 30.82
C ALA A 49 5.43 1.09 29.44
N ASP A 50 6.02 -0.04 29.08
CA ASP A 50 6.79 -0.24 27.85
C ASP A 50 6.42 -1.56 27.11
N GLY A 51 5.19 -2.04 27.29
CA GLY A 51 4.70 -3.26 26.64
C GLY A 51 4.32 -3.09 25.16
N PRO A 52 4.09 -4.21 24.43
CA PRO A 52 3.46 -4.16 23.13
C PRO A 52 2.05 -3.54 23.22
N VAL A 53 1.60 -2.97 22.11
CA VAL A 53 0.23 -2.47 21.95
C VAL A 53 -0.55 -3.49 21.12
N THR A 54 -1.66 -3.98 21.66
CA THR A 54 -2.58 -4.84 20.91
C THR A 54 -3.62 -3.96 20.22
N GLU A 55 -3.47 -3.82 18.91
CA GLU A 55 -4.40 -3.04 18.08
C GLU A 55 -5.77 -3.73 17.99
N ARG A 56 -6.84 -2.93 18.05
CA ARG A 56 -8.22 -3.41 18.03
C ARG A 56 -8.91 -3.04 16.72
N PRO A 57 -9.77 -3.92 16.18
CA PRO A 57 -10.51 -3.64 14.95
C PRO A 57 -11.51 -2.49 15.09
N ASP A 58 -11.97 -2.21 16.32
CA ASP A 58 -12.98 -1.21 16.66
C ASP A 58 -12.40 0.08 17.29
N ALA A 59 -11.07 0.24 17.32
CA ALA A 59 -10.42 1.34 18.03
C ALA A 59 -10.90 2.73 17.58
N ALA A 60 -11.02 2.95 16.27
CA ALA A 60 -11.52 4.20 15.71
C ALA A 60 -12.97 4.49 16.13
N ALA A 61 -13.82 3.46 16.24
CA ALA A 61 -15.19 3.61 16.71
C ALA A 61 -15.25 3.95 18.21
N CYS A 62 -14.38 3.36 19.02
CA CYS A 62 -14.26 3.73 20.44
C CYS A 62 -13.79 5.18 20.60
N VAL A 63 -12.80 5.64 19.82
CA VAL A 63 -12.35 7.04 19.83
C VAL A 63 -13.48 7.98 19.39
N ALA A 64 -14.24 7.61 18.34
CA ALA A 64 -15.41 8.38 17.92
C ALA A 64 -16.44 8.53 19.05
N ALA A 65 -16.74 7.44 19.77
CA ALA A 65 -17.67 7.48 20.90
C ALA A 65 -17.20 8.43 22.02
N VAL A 66 -15.90 8.40 22.36
CA VAL A 66 -15.30 9.33 23.32
C VAL A 66 -15.42 10.78 22.87
N LEU A 67 -15.15 11.06 21.59
CA LEU A 67 -15.27 12.42 21.02
C LEU A 67 -16.73 12.90 21.01
N VAL A 68 -17.69 12.06 20.63
CA VAL A 68 -19.11 12.40 20.59
C VAL A 68 -19.65 12.68 22.00
N GLU A 69 -19.34 11.82 22.98
CA GLU A 69 -19.74 12.03 24.37
C GLU A 69 -19.13 13.32 24.92
N ARG A 70 -17.85 13.55 24.63
CA ARG A 70 -17.16 14.76 25.11
C ARG A 70 -17.71 16.03 24.47
N LEU A 71 -18.07 16.01 23.19
CA LEU A 71 -18.68 17.14 22.49
C LEU A 71 -20.03 17.52 23.10
N ALA A 72 -20.85 16.53 23.47
CA ALA A 72 -22.12 16.77 24.18
C ALA A 72 -21.88 17.45 25.54
N GLY A 73 -20.87 17.01 26.28
CA GLY A 73 -20.44 17.64 27.53
C GLY A 73 -20.00 19.09 27.33
N LEU A 74 -19.13 19.35 26.34
CA LEU A 74 -18.64 20.70 26.04
C LEU A 74 -19.75 21.64 25.59
N ALA A 75 -20.68 21.19 24.76
CA ALA A 75 -21.83 22.00 24.33
C ALA A 75 -22.72 22.44 25.50
N ALA A 76 -22.79 21.63 26.57
CA ALA A 76 -23.57 21.94 27.76
C ALA A 76 -22.83 22.87 28.74
N THR A 77 -21.50 22.83 28.78
CA THR A 77 -20.71 23.53 29.82
C THR A 77 -19.88 24.70 29.33
N GLU A 78 -19.45 24.71 28.07
CA GLU A 78 -18.50 25.68 27.52
C GLU A 78 -19.17 26.60 26.48
N PRO A 79 -19.24 27.92 26.73
CA PRO A 79 -19.90 28.87 25.81
C PRO A 79 -19.32 28.88 24.39
N ALA A 80 -18.03 28.57 24.23
CA ALA A 80 -17.37 28.48 22.93
C ALA A 80 -17.96 27.37 22.05
N PHE A 81 -18.45 26.28 22.66
CA PHE A 81 -19.09 25.15 21.98
C PHE A 81 -20.62 25.30 21.91
N ARG A 82 -21.14 26.54 21.92
CA ARG A 82 -22.59 26.76 21.72
C ARG A 82 -23.03 26.30 20.33
N ASP A 83 -22.19 26.57 19.33
CA ASP A 83 -22.35 26.02 17.98
C ASP A 83 -21.38 24.85 17.81
N THR A 84 -21.94 23.68 17.50
CA THR A 84 -21.19 22.43 17.27
C THR A 84 -21.50 21.82 15.91
N THR A 85 -22.07 22.63 15.00
CA THR A 85 -22.55 22.17 13.69
C THR A 85 -21.39 21.57 12.89
N GLN A 86 -20.31 22.32 12.71
CA GLN A 86 -19.07 21.84 12.08
C GLN A 86 -18.55 20.57 12.75
N ALA A 87 -18.39 20.56 14.08
CA ALA A 87 -17.80 19.40 14.74
C ALA A 87 -18.63 18.12 14.59
N ARG A 88 -19.97 18.22 14.67
CA ARG A 88 -20.85 17.08 14.45
C ARG A 88 -20.78 16.59 13.00
N ALA A 89 -20.77 17.51 12.04
CA ALA A 89 -20.67 17.16 10.62
C ALA A 89 -19.34 16.45 10.31
N VAL A 90 -18.21 16.99 10.77
CA VAL A 90 -16.89 16.38 10.56
C VAL A 90 -16.79 15.00 11.19
N LEU A 91 -17.29 14.83 12.43
CA LEU A 91 -17.27 13.52 13.10
C LEU A 91 -18.14 12.49 12.35
N ASP A 92 -19.35 12.86 11.91
CA ASP A 92 -20.21 11.98 11.10
C ASP A 92 -19.53 11.60 9.77
N ILE A 93 -19.04 12.60 9.03
CA ILE A 93 -18.41 12.39 7.73
C ILE A 93 -17.18 11.50 7.87
N VAL A 94 -16.26 11.81 8.79
CA VAL A 94 -15.04 11.02 8.96
C VAL A 94 -15.38 9.59 9.37
N PHE A 95 -16.05 9.40 10.50
CA PHE A 95 -16.17 8.07 11.11
C PHE A 95 -17.25 7.19 10.46
N SER A 96 -18.35 7.77 9.99
CA SER A 96 -19.50 7.01 9.49
C SER A 96 -19.56 6.91 7.96
N ARG A 97 -18.89 7.81 7.22
CA ARG A 97 -18.96 7.83 5.74
C ARG A 97 -17.62 7.61 5.07
N LEU A 98 -16.60 8.40 5.43
CA LEU A 98 -15.30 8.41 4.77
C LEU A 98 -14.53 7.11 5.01
N LEU A 99 -14.44 6.62 6.26
CA LEU A 99 -13.68 5.38 6.53
C LEU A 99 -14.26 4.15 5.80
N PRO A 100 -15.58 3.89 5.83
CA PRO A 100 -16.17 2.83 5.01
C PRO A 100 -15.98 3.06 3.51
N ALA A 101 -16.15 4.29 3.02
CA ALA A 101 -15.99 4.61 1.61
C ALA A 101 -14.54 4.44 1.13
N TYR A 102 -13.56 4.81 1.94
CA TYR A 102 -12.14 4.62 1.64
C TYR A 102 -11.78 3.13 1.55
N ARG A 103 -12.29 2.30 2.47
CA ARG A 103 -12.15 0.85 2.39
C ARG A 103 -12.79 0.27 1.14
N HIS A 104 -13.98 0.72 0.79
CA HIS A 104 -14.68 0.26 -0.41
C HIS A 104 -13.92 0.66 -1.68
N PHE A 105 -13.48 1.92 -1.77
CA PHE A 105 -12.70 2.45 -2.88
C PHE A 105 -11.41 1.63 -3.11
N HIS A 106 -10.76 1.21 -2.03
CA HIS A 106 -9.54 0.40 -2.05
C HIS A 106 -9.76 -1.11 -1.87
N GLY A 107 -11.00 -1.58 -2.07
CA GLY A 107 -11.39 -2.96 -1.75
C GLY A 107 -10.58 -4.03 -2.48
N ASP A 108 -10.10 -3.76 -3.69
CA ASP A 108 -9.23 -4.68 -4.43
C ASP A 108 -7.80 -4.70 -3.88
N LEU A 109 -7.24 -3.50 -3.69
CA LEU A 109 -5.83 -3.29 -3.40
C LEU A 109 -5.49 -3.62 -1.93
N LEU A 110 -6.39 -3.24 -1.03
CA LEU A 110 -6.22 -3.35 0.43
C LEU A 110 -7.07 -4.47 1.04
N GLU A 111 -7.62 -5.39 0.23
CA GLU A 111 -8.43 -6.53 0.70
C GLU A 111 -7.76 -7.34 1.83
N HIS A 112 -6.43 -7.44 1.77
CA HIS A 112 -5.61 -8.20 2.71
C HIS A 112 -5.42 -7.51 4.07
N GLN A 113 -5.76 -6.22 4.18
CA GLN A 113 -5.57 -5.45 5.40
C GLN A 113 -6.66 -5.78 6.43
N PRO A 114 -6.30 -6.21 7.65
CA PRO A 114 -7.29 -6.51 8.65
C PRO A 114 -7.97 -5.23 9.17
N PRO A 115 -9.20 -5.33 9.69
CA PRO A 115 -9.88 -4.21 10.31
C PRO A 115 -9.04 -3.52 11.40
N GLY A 116 -9.08 -2.20 11.47
CA GLY A 116 -8.32 -1.38 12.44
C GLY A 116 -6.86 -1.08 12.06
N THR A 117 -6.32 -1.69 11.00
CA THR A 117 -4.93 -1.43 10.57
C THR A 117 -4.76 -0.10 9.84
N LEU A 118 -5.78 0.36 9.11
CA LEU A 118 -5.72 1.62 8.37
C LEU A 118 -6.11 2.81 9.26
N GLU A 119 -7.12 2.64 10.12
CA GLU A 119 -7.72 3.68 10.96
C GLU A 119 -6.87 3.98 12.21
N ARG A 120 -5.60 4.30 11.98
CA ARG A 120 -4.63 4.70 13.01
C ARG A 120 -4.73 6.20 13.29
N PRO A 121 -4.26 6.70 14.45
CA PRO A 121 -4.51 8.08 14.89
C PRO A 121 -4.14 9.14 13.85
N PHE A 122 -2.98 9.00 13.22
CA PHE A 122 -2.49 9.97 12.23
C PHE A 122 -3.16 9.84 10.86
N PHE A 123 -3.64 8.64 10.48
CA PHE A 123 -4.51 8.50 9.32
C PHE A 123 -5.84 9.21 9.55
N LEU A 124 -6.43 9.08 10.74
CA LEU A 124 -7.67 9.79 11.08
C LEU A 124 -7.49 11.31 11.10
N MET A 125 -6.34 11.80 11.56
CA MET A 125 -6.06 13.23 11.47
C MET A 125 -5.89 13.72 10.03
N ALA A 126 -5.23 12.94 9.16
CA ALA A 126 -5.17 13.25 7.73
C ALA A 126 -6.57 13.24 7.09
N ALA A 127 -7.42 12.26 7.44
CA ALA A 127 -8.81 12.20 6.99
C ALA A 127 -9.65 13.39 7.48
N THR A 128 -9.46 13.78 8.74
CA THR A 128 -10.11 14.96 9.34
C THR A 128 -9.68 16.24 8.60
N GLN A 129 -8.40 16.41 8.30
CA GLN A 129 -7.91 17.54 7.50
C GLN A 129 -8.50 17.55 6.09
N ALA A 130 -8.60 16.39 5.44
CA ALA A 130 -9.17 16.28 4.10
C ALA A 130 -10.66 16.69 4.08
N VAL A 131 -11.43 16.31 5.11
CA VAL A 131 -12.83 16.72 5.26
C VAL A 131 -12.96 18.21 5.57
N LEU A 132 -12.15 18.75 6.48
CA LEU A 132 -12.14 20.19 6.81
C LEU A 132 -11.77 21.05 5.59
N ALA A 133 -10.86 20.58 4.74
CA ALA A 133 -10.44 21.28 3.53
C ALA A 133 -11.50 21.27 2.40
N ALA A 134 -12.45 20.34 2.43
CA ALA A 134 -13.52 20.18 1.45
C ALA A 134 -14.84 20.88 1.86
N ASP A 135 -14.79 21.77 2.87
CA ASP A 135 -15.93 22.44 3.50
C ASP A 135 -16.99 21.47 4.04
N ALA A 136 -16.79 21.05 5.30
CA ALA A 136 -17.61 20.04 5.96
C ALA A 136 -19.08 20.45 6.17
N GLU A 137 -19.43 21.73 6.00
CA GLU A 137 -20.80 22.25 6.15
C GLU A 137 -21.57 22.32 4.83
N ALA A 138 -20.94 21.96 3.70
CA ALA A 138 -21.61 21.91 2.42
C ALA A 138 -22.70 20.81 2.39
N ASP A 139 -23.82 21.08 1.71
CA ASP A 139 -24.98 20.19 1.61
C ASP A 139 -24.77 19.06 0.55
N ASP A 140 -23.55 18.51 0.50
CA ASP A 140 -23.18 17.34 -0.31
C ASP A 140 -22.14 16.44 0.40
N PRO A 141 -22.56 15.65 1.41
CA PRO A 141 -21.64 14.75 2.11
C PRO A 141 -20.96 13.72 1.21
N GLU A 142 -21.60 13.30 0.11
CA GLU A 142 -21.00 12.34 -0.83
C GLU A 142 -19.90 12.98 -1.69
N GLY A 143 -20.11 14.22 -2.12
CA GLY A 143 -19.10 15.07 -2.75
C GLY A 143 -17.88 15.27 -1.87
N ILE A 144 -18.10 15.64 -0.60
CA ILE A 144 -17.03 15.82 0.40
C ILE A 144 -16.23 14.52 0.56
N VAL A 145 -16.89 13.37 0.70
CA VAL A 145 -16.20 12.07 0.83
C VAL A 145 -15.35 11.77 -0.41
N ARG A 146 -15.88 12.00 -1.61
CA ARG A 146 -15.17 11.76 -2.86
C ARG A 146 -13.93 12.66 -2.99
N GLU A 147 -14.07 13.94 -2.66
CA GLU A 147 -12.96 14.89 -2.65
C GLU A 147 -11.91 14.51 -1.60
N ALA A 148 -12.35 14.14 -0.38
CA ALA A 148 -11.46 13.73 0.69
C ALA A 148 -10.65 12.48 0.32
N ILE A 149 -11.27 11.46 -0.30
CA ILE A 149 -10.56 10.28 -0.83
C ILE A 149 -9.52 10.71 -1.88
N GLY A 150 -9.89 11.62 -2.80
CA GLY A 150 -8.97 12.16 -3.80
C GLY A 150 -7.76 12.86 -3.19
N ARG A 151 -7.96 13.63 -2.11
CA ARG A 151 -6.88 14.32 -1.36
C ARG A 151 -6.01 13.35 -0.57
N LEU A 152 -6.59 12.29 -0.01
CA LEU A 152 -5.87 11.26 0.75
C LEU A 152 -5.00 10.39 -0.17
N ASN A 153 -5.48 10.09 -1.38
CA ASN A 153 -4.81 9.24 -2.36
C ASN A 153 -3.67 10.00 -3.07
N ASP A 154 -2.62 10.33 -2.33
CA ASP A 154 -1.51 11.16 -2.80
C ASP A 154 -0.22 10.37 -3.09
N TYR A 155 -0.19 9.05 -2.87
CA TYR A 155 1.00 8.22 -3.07
C TYR A 155 0.77 7.00 -3.98
N VAL A 156 1.72 6.73 -4.88
CA VAL A 156 1.70 5.54 -5.77
C VAL A 156 2.97 4.69 -5.68
N GLY A 157 4.03 5.17 -5.02
CA GLY A 157 5.33 4.50 -4.98
C GLY A 157 6.07 4.53 -6.31
N TRP A 158 6.93 3.53 -6.57
CA TRP A 158 7.66 3.44 -7.83
C TRP A 158 6.74 2.93 -8.94
N ARG A 159 6.22 3.87 -9.74
CA ARG A 159 5.32 3.61 -10.86
C ARG A 159 5.86 4.28 -12.13
N PRO A 160 6.58 3.55 -12.99
CA PRO A 160 6.99 4.06 -14.30
C PRO A 160 5.76 4.49 -15.11
N VAL A 161 5.78 5.67 -15.70
CA VAL A 161 4.68 6.24 -16.48
C VAL A 161 5.07 6.29 -17.95
N ALA A 162 4.24 5.71 -18.81
CA ALA A 162 4.38 5.84 -20.26
C ALA A 162 4.16 7.30 -20.69
N VAL A 163 5.11 7.85 -21.46
CA VAL A 163 4.97 9.12 -22.17
C VAL A 163 4.69 8.79 -23.64
N LEU A 164 3.51 9.15 -24.14
CA LEU A 164 3.12 8.88 -25.53
C LEU A 164 3.59 10.02 -26.45
N GLU A 165 3.71 9.75 -27.77
CA GLU A 165 4.22 10.69 -28.78
C GLU A 165 3.45 12.03 -28.88
N ASN A 166 2.24 12.10 -28.33
CA ASN A 166 1.44 13.32 -28.26
C ASN A 166 1.67 14.13 -26.96
N ASP A 167 2.76 13.85 -26.23
CA ASP A 167 3.11 14.41 -24.93
C ASP A 167 2.03 14.23 -23.85
N ARG A 168 1.07 13.31 -24.06
CA ARG A 168 0.10 12.95 -23.01
C ARG A 168 0.74 11.92 -22.10
N LEU A 169 0.97 12.31 -20.86
CA LEU A 169 1.36 11.42 -19.77
C LEU A 169 0.19 10.49 -19.45
N SER A 170 0.44 9.18 -19.36
CA SER A 170 -0.49 8.28 -18.66
C SER A 170 -0.44 8.61 -17.17
N GLU A 171 -1.40 9.38 -16.66
CA GLU A 171 -1.46 9.60 -15.20
C GLU A 171 -1.79 8.29 -14.49
N PRO A 172 -1.15 7.98 -13.34
CA PRO A 172 -1.55 6.84 -12.52
C PRO A 172 -3.05 6.88 -12.21
N TYR A 173 -3.72 5.74 -12.34
CA TYR A 173 -5.17 5.67 -12.15
C TYR A 173 -5.54 6.02 -10.70
N PRO A 174 -6.73 6.61 -10.45
CA PRO A 174 -7.13 7.00 -9.10
C PRO A 174 -7.11 5.88 -8.06
N HIS A 175 -7.39 4.62 -8.46
CA HIS A 175 -7.37 3.46 -7.57
C HIS A 175 -5.96 2.85 -7.38
N GLU A 176 -4.94 3.31 -8.11
CA GLU A 176 -3.53 2.93 -7.84
C GLU A 176 -2.94 3.73 -6.66
N ARG A 177 -3.47 4.94 -6.44
CA ARG A 177 -2.99 5.88 -5.43
C ARG A 177 -3.64 5.58 -4.09
N VAL A 178 -2.84 5.57 -3.02
CA VAL A 178 -3.30 5.36 -1.64
C VAL A 178 -2.78 6.46 -0.74
N ARG A 179 -3.36 6.61 0.45
CA ARG A 179 -2.70 7.32 1.55
C ARG A 179 -1.72 6.36 2.25
N PRO A 180 -0.41 6.66 2.30
CA PRO A 180 0.52 5.96 3.17
C PRO A 180 0.08 6.13 4.62
N ILE A 181 0.21 5.08 5.44
CA ILE A 181 -0.26 5.13 6.83
C ILE A 181 0.84 5.77 7.69
N PRO A 182 0.62 6.96 8.28
CA PRO A 182 1.68 7.66 8.97
C PRO A 182 2.08 6.95 10.26
N LEU A 183 3.38 6.78 10.43
CA LEU A 183 4.06 6.17 11.58
C LEU A 183 4.74 7.20 12.47
N PHE A 184 5.17 8.32 11.91
CA PHE A 184 5.74 9.46 12.62
C PHE A 184 5.40 10.74 11.89
N ILE A 185 5.13 11.80 12.66
CA ILE A 185 4.85 13.14 12.15
C ILE A 185 5.72 14.14 12.90
N GLY A 186 6.40 15.01 12.16
CA GLY A 186 7.23 16.09 12.71
C GLY A 186 6.47 16.92 13.75
N GLY A 187 7.03 17.06 14.94
CA GLY A 187 6.41 17.77 16.07
C GLY A 187 5.31 17.00 16.82
N ALA A 188 4.77 15.92 16.24
CA ALA A 188 3.78 15.05 16.90
C ALA A 188 4.37 13.73 17.45
N GLY A 189 5.50 13.26 16.91
CA GLY A 189 6.16 12.02 17.35
C GLY A 189 5.62 10.77 16.63
N ALA A 190 5.89 9.58 17.17
CA ALA A 190 5.38 8.34 16.56
C ALA A 190 3.89 8.07 16.86
N ALA A 191 3.22 7.50 15.86
CA ALA A 191 1.84 7.06 15.93
C ALA A 191 1.70 5.92 16.96
N HIS A 192 0.65 6.01 17.76
CA HIS A 192 0.24 4.96 18.68
C HIS A 192 -0.17 3.72 17.89
N GLY A 193 0.28 2.55 18.35
CA GLY A 193 0.10 1.26 17.70
C GLY A 193 1.31 0.37 17.86
N ARG A 194 1.29 -0.77 17.17
CA ARG A 194 2.32 -1.83 17.30
C ARG A 194 3.72 -1.37 16.92
N TYR A 195 3.83 -0.38 16.04
CA TYR A 195 5.12 0.14 15.56
C TYR A 195 5.67 1.32 16.38
N ARG A 196 4.89 1.90 17.31
CA ARG A 196 5.23 3.15 18.00
C ARG A 196 6.66 3.16 18.53
N ARG A 197 7.00 2.16 19.34
CA ARG A 197 8.32 2.07 20.00
C ARG A 197 9.46 1.87 19.02
N LEU A 198 9.24 1.00 18.03
CA LEU A 198 10.23 0.74 16.99
C LEU A 198 10.58 2.03 16.23
N VAL A 199 9.56 2.84 15.92
CA VAL A 199 9.71 4.10 15.19
C VAL A 199 10.31 5.18 16.08
N ASP A 200 9.79 5.40 17.29
CA ASP A 200 10.34 6.39 18.24
C ASP A 200 11.84 6.13 18.49
N ASP A 201 12.23 4.89 18.77
CA ASP A 201 13.63 4.53 19.03
C ASP A 201 14.50 4.71 17.76
N ALA A 202 13.97 4.40 16.58
CA ALA A 202 14.71 4.57 15.32
C ALA A 202 14.97 6.05 15.00
N ILE A 203 13.96 6.91 15.20
CA ILE A 203 14.11 8.36 15.05
C ILE A 203 15.14 8.90 16.05
N ALA A 204 15.05 8.50 17.32
CA ALA A 204 16.00 8.92 18.34
C ALA A 204 17.46 8.51 18.02
N ILE A 205 17.65 7.33 17.41
CA ILE A 205 18.98 6.89 16.94
C ILE A 205 19.47 7.79 15.80
N LEU A 206 18.61 8.13 14.84
CA LEU A 206 18.97 8.99 13.70
C LEU A 206 19.27 10.43 14.13
N GLU A 207 18.55 10.98 15.11
CA GLU A 207 18.81 12.31 15.67
C GLU A 207 20.19 12.42 16.34
N GLN A 208 20.70 11.31 16.87
CA GLN A 208 22.03 11.23 17.49
C GLN A 208 23.14 10.87 16.49
N ALA A 209 22.78 10.44 15.29
CA ALA A 209 23.74 10.00 14.28
C ALA A 209 24.62 11.18 13.81
N PRO A 210 25.94 10.98 13.67
CA PRO A 210 26.84 11.97 13.12
C PRO A 210 26.34 12.47 11.77
N GLU A 211 26.28 13.80 11.61
CA GLU A 211 25.79 14.46 10.40
C GLU A 211 26.52 13.98 9.13
N ARG A 212 27.81 13.63 9.26
CA ARG A 212 28.61 13.06 8.16
C ARG A 212 28.08 11.70 7.64
N LEU A 213 27.39 10.92 8.46
CA LEU A 213 26.82 9.62 8.09
C LEU A 213 25.45 9.81 7.42
N THR A 214 24.61 10.67 8.01
CA THR A 214 23.27 10.96 7.48
C THR A 214 23.37 11.71 6.15
N ARG A 215 24.30 12.67 6.01
CA ARG A 215 24.60 13.33 4.72
C ARG A 215 25.08 12.38 3.63
N GLN A 216 25.83 11.33 3.95
CA GLN A 216 26.24 10.33 2.94
C GLN A 216 25.05 9.54 2.38
N ALA A 217 23.97 9.42 3.15
CA ALA A 217 22.74 8.75 2.76
C ALA A 217 21.71 9.73 2.16
N ASP A 218 22.08 10.99 1.93
CA ASP A 218 21.15 12.06 1.54
C ASP A 218 19.93 12.13 2.49
N PHE A 219 20.17 11.98 3.79
CA PHE A 219 19.12 11.94 4.81
C PHE A 219 19.37 13.01 5.87
N ASP A 220 18.33 13.77 6.20
CA ASP A 220 18.31 14.68 7.34
C ASP A 220 16.99 14.50 8.09
N VAL A 221 17.08 14.17 9.38
CA VAL A 221 15.90 14.00 10.24
C VAL A 221 15.08 15.29 10.33
N ALA A 222 15.73 16.46 10.27
CA ALA A 222 15.04 17.74 10.31
C ALA A 222 14.16 17.98 9.06
N PHE A 223 14.41 17.25 7.97
CA PHE A 223 13.57 17.31 6.77
C PHE A 223 12.47 16.26 6.72
N LEU A 224 12.48 15.27 7.62
CA LEU A 224 11.44 14.26 7.72
C LEU A 224 10.19 14.84 8.38
N GLU A 225 9.22 15.27 7.57
CA GLU A 225 7.89 15.67 8.06
C GLU A 225 7.02 14.46 8.38
N GLU A 226 7.14 13.39 7.58
CA GLU A 226 6.34 12.18 7.74
C GLU A 226 7.17 10.92 7.43
N LEU A 227 7.17 9.96 8.36
CA LEU A 227 7.48 8.56 8.06
C LEU A 227 6.15 7.81 7.99
N ALA A 228 5.96 7.02 6.94
CA ALA A 228 4.76 6.21 6.76
C ALA A 228 5.12 4.82 6.24
N PHE A 229 4.16 3.88 6.32
CA PHE A 229 4.26 2.64 5.55
C PHE A 229 3.28 2.63 4.37
N ASP A 230 3.68 1.93 3.31
CA ASP A 230 2.78 1.61 2.19
C ASP A 230 1.78 0.51 2.63
N PRO A 231 0.46 0.79 2.68
CA PRO A 231 -0.53 -0.21 3.08
C PRO A 231 -0.78 -1.26 1.99
N ARG A 232 -0.22 -1.11 0.80
CA ARG A 232 -0.34 -2.13 -0.24
C ARG A 232 0.57 -3.30 0.11
N ALA A 233 0.12 -4.50 -0.25
CA ALA A 233 0.94 -5.68 -0.07
C ALA A 233 2.22 -5.57 -0.92
N PHE A 234 3.37 -5.88 -0.32
CA PHE A 234 4.59 -6.02 -1.09
C PHE A 234 4.50 -7.28 -1.97
N ASP A 235 4.35 -7.08 -3.28
CA ASP A 235 4.28 -8.15 -4.26
C ASP A 235 5.69 -8.56 -4.69
N PHE A 236 6.14 -9.74 -4.27
CA PHE A 236 7.47 -10.27 -4.63
C PHE A 236 7.59 -10.72 -6.10
N LEU A 237 6.48 -10.79 -6.83
CA LEU A 237 6.43 -11.12 -8.26
C LEU A 237 6.35 -9.86 -9.13
N HIS A 238 6.02 -8.71 -8.54
CA HIS A 238 6.00 -7.44 -9.26
C HIS A 238 7.43 -7.03 -9.66
N PRO A 239 7.65 -6.52 -10.89
CA PRO A 239 9.00 -6.18 -11.39
C PRO A 239 9.74 -5.15 -10.51
N ALA A 240 9.02 -4.23 -9.86
CA ALA A 240 9.58 -3.30 -8.87
C ALA A 240 10.32 -4.00 -7.71
N ALA A 241 10.00 -5.26 -7.37
CA ALA A 241 10.73 -6.01 -6.34
C ALA A 241 12.19 -6.29 -6.73
N SER A 242 12.53 -6.22 -8.02
CA SER A 242 13.90 -6.32 -8.52
C SER A 242 14.69 -5.01 -8.38
N ARG A 243 14.01 -3.89 -8.09
CA ARG A 243 14.69 -2.62 -7.83
C ARG A 243 15.44 -2.74 -6.50
N PRO A 244 16.75 -2.44 -6.46
CA PRO A 244 17.51 -2.50 -5.23
C PRO A 244 16.85 -1.65 -4.13
N ASN A 245 16.92 -2.08 -2.88
CA ASN A 245 16.36 -1.39 -1.70
C ASN A 245 14.87 -0.98 -1.76
N TYR A 246 14.10 -1.28 -2.82
CA TYR A 246 12.68 -0.92 -2.90
C TYR A 246 11.86 -1.59 -1.79
N LEU A 247 12.27 -2.80 -1.40
CA LEU A 247 11.73 -3.53 -0.25
C LEU A 247 11.94 -2.80 1.09
N PHE A 248 12.86 -1.84 1.17
CA PHE A 248 13.13 -1.04 2.37
C PHE A 248 12.32 0.25 2.40
N GLY A 249 12.00 0.81 1.24
CA GLY A 249 11.22 2.03 1.10
C GLY A 249 11.80 2.99 0.06
N LEU A 250 11.24 4.19 -0.01
CA LEU A 250 11.74 5.31 -0.80
C LEU A 250 11.29 6.64 -0.19
N TRP A 251 12.00 7.71 -0.53
CA TRP A 251 11.42 9.05 -0.46
C TRP A 251 10.25 9.18 -1.43
N ASP A 252 9.23 9.91 -1.02
CA ASP A 252 8.06 10.16 -1.83
C ASP A 252 8.22 11.43 -2.69
N PRO A 253 8.29 11.28 -4.03
CA PRO A 253 8.45 12.43 -4.93
C PRO A 253 7.27 13.40 -4.93
N SER A 254 6.07 12.95 -4.52
CA SER A 254 4.87 13.81 -4.46
C SER A 254 4.88 14.77 -3.28
N ARG A 255 5.72 14.52 -2.27
CA ARG A 255 5.86 15.34 -1.05
C ARG A 255 7.21 16.03 -1.04
N ILE A 256 7.33 17.05 -1.88
CA ILE A 256 8.51 17.89 -2.04
C ILE A 256 8.21 19.31 -1.58
N ASP A 257 9.18 19.96 -0.94
CA ASP A 257 9.05 21.36 -0.56
C ASP A 257 9.47 22.34 -1.69
N GLY A 258 9.36 23.64 -1.43
CA GLY A 258 9.77 24.69 -2.37
C GLY A 258 11.28 24.79 -2.62
N GLN A 259 12.11 24.09 -1.84
CA GLN A 259 13.57 24.02 -2.00
C GLN A 259 14.01 22.76 -2.75
N GLY A 260 13.09 21.84 -3.06
CA GLY A 260 13.36 20.60 -3.76
C GLY A 260 13.72 19.42 -2.86
N PHE A 261 13.46 19.50 -1.55
CA PHE A 261 13.68 18.39 -0.62
C PHE A 261 12.42 17.55 -0.43
N TYR A 262 12.57 16.23 -0.51
CA TYR A 262 11.51 15.30 -0.15
C TYR A 262 11.24 15.33 1.37
N ARG A 263 9.97 15.26 1.74
CA ARG A 263 9.49 15.45 3.13
C ARG A 263 8.79 14.24 3.73
N ARG A 264 8.38 13.27 2.90
CA ARG A 264 7.75 12.02 3.33
C ARG A 264 8.58 10.81 2.89
N MET A 265 8.95 9.96 3.85
CA MET A 265 9.56 8.67 3.57
C MET A 265 8.51 7.56 3.76
N VAL A 266 8.43 6.65 2.78
CA VAL A 266 7.49 5.53 2.83
C VAL A 266 8.26 4.21 2.84
N VAL A 267 8.13 3.45 3.93
CA VAL A 267 8.72 2.11 4.10
C VAL A 267 7.72 1.02 3.72
N GLN A 268 8.22 -0.16 3.36
CA GLN A 268 7.35 -1.30 3.06
C GLN A 268 6.88 -1.98 4.35
N GLN A 269 5.57 -2.20 4.50
CA GLN A 269 5.01 -2.87 5.68
C GLN A 269 5.62 -4.25 5.91
N ALA A 270 5.91 -4.99 4.84
CA ALA A 270 6.52 -6.32 4.94
C ALA A 270 7.88 -6.31 5.66
N THR A 271 8.70 -5.29 5.41
CA THR A 271 10.00 -5.09 6.08
C THR A 271 9.81 -4.64 7.51
N LEU A 272 8.87 -3.72 7.75
CA LEU A 272 8.57 -3.23 9.08
C LEU A 272 8.09 -4.35 10.02
N ASP A 273 7.21 -5.23 9.54
CA ASP A 273 6.77 -6.44 10.25
C ASP A 273 7.93 -7.41 10.49
N GLY A 274 8.82 -7.55 9.51
CA GLY A 274 10.02 -8.39 9.64
C GLY A 274 10.92 -7.91 10.78
N ILE A 275 11.17 -6.60 10.85
CA ILE A 275 11.95 -5.96 11.92
C ILE A 275 11.23 -6.13 13.27
N LEU A 276 9.93 -5.83 13.32
CA LEU A 276 9.13 -5.91 14.54
C LEU A 276 9.12 -7.32 15.15
N SER A 277 9.16 -8.36 14.32
CA SER A 277 9.15 -9.77 14.77
C SER A 277 10.48 -10.26 15.35
N TRP A 278 11.59 -9.52 15.20
CA TRP A 278 12.92 -9.96 15.63
C TRP A 278 13.01 -10.28 17.13
N PRO A 279 12.54 -9.43 18.05
CA PRO A 279 12.67 -9.70 19.48
C PRO A 279 11.99 -11.00 19.92
N GLU A 280 10.90 -11.39 19.28
CA GLU A 280 10.20 -12.65 19.56
C GLU A 280 10.95 -13.84 18.96
N ALA A 281 11.43 -13.71 17.71
CA ALA A 281 12.13 -14.79 17.02
C ALA A 281 13.54 -15.08 17.60
N ALA A 282 14.20 -14.07 18.16
CA ALA A 282 15.56 -14.18 18.69
C ALA A 282 15.65 -14.83 20.07
N VAL A 283 14.52 -14.98 20.77
CA VAL A 283 14.45 -15.61 22.08
C VAL A 283 14.31 -17.12 21.87
N ALA A 284 15.40 -17.87 22.08
CA ALA A 284 15.44 -19.31 21.87
C ALA A 284 14.93 -20.13 23.08
N SER A 285 14.90 -19.54 24.28
CA SER A 285 14.58 -20.20 25.54
C SER A 285 13.82 -19.27 26.50
N LEU A 286 13.05 -19.85 27.43
CA LEU A 286 12.45 -19.13 28.56
C LEU A 286 13.50 -18.41 29.41
N ALA A 287 14.74 -18.93 29.47
CA ALA A 287 15.85 -18.29 30.18
C ALA A 287 16.33 -17.00 29.51
N ASP A 288 16.09 -16.83 28.20
CA ASP A 288 16.46 -15.64 27.44
C ASP A 288 15.36 -14.54 27.48
N GLN A 289 14.25 -14.76 28.19
CA GLN A 289 13.11 -13.83 28.27
C GLN A 289 13.30 -12.70 29.29
N THR A 290 14.54 -12.41 29.71
CA THR A 290 14.78 -11.34 30.67
C THR A 290 14.35 -9.98 30.09
N PRO A 291 13.81 -9.06 30.93
CA PRO A 291 13.44 -7.71 30.48
C PRO A 291 14.60 -6.98 29.78
N GLU A 292 15.82 -7.16 30.28
CA GLU A 292 17.04 -6.55 29.73
C GLU A 292 17.33 -7.10 28.32
N ARG A 293 17.22 -8.42 28.14
CA ARG A 293 17.44 -9.07 26.84
C ARG A 293 16.43 -8.59 25.80
N ARG A 294 15.14 -8.51 26.18
CA ARG A 294 14.09 -7.97 25.31
C ARG A 294 14.33 -6.50 24.96
N SER A 295 14.80 -5.68 25.91
CA SER A 295 15.18 -4.29 25.66
C SER A 295 16.32 -4.18 24.64
N GLN A 296 17.36 -5.01 24.78
CA GLN A 296 18.47 -5.05 23.82
C GLN A 296 18.00 -5.42 22.40
N LEU A 297 17.15 -6.44 22.26
CA LEU A 297 16.63 -6.88 20.95
C LEU A 297 15.73 -5.82 20.29
N ARG A 298 14.94 -5.08 21.09
CA ARG A 298 14.16 -3.93 20.59
C ARG A 298 15.08 -2.82 20.08
N ARG A 299 16.13 -2.48 20.83
CA ARG A 299 17.11 -1.47 20.42
C ARG A 299 17.85 -1.88 19.13
N GLU A 300 18.15 -3.17 18.95
CA GLU A 300 18.69 -3.69 17.68
C GLU A 300 17.69 -3.53 16.53
N SER A 301 16.42 -3.80 16.77
CA SER A 301 15.36 -3.65 15.77
C SER A 301 15.24 -2.19 15.31
N ALA A 302 15.26 -1.25 16.26
CA ALA A 302 15.25 0.19 15.99
C ALA A 302 16.48 0.65 15.20
N ALA A 303 17.67 0.16 15.55
CA ALA A 303 18.89 0.44 14.81
C ALA A 303 18.81 -0.05 13.35
N VAL A 304 18.20 -1.22 13.14
CA VAL A 304 18.00 -1.76 11.78
C VAL A 304 16.96 -0.97 11.01
N LEU A 305 15.87 -0.49 11.64
CA LEU A 305 14.92 0.41 10.98
C LEU A 305 15.61 1.73 10.57
N ALA A 306 16.42 2.32 11.44
CA ALA A 306 17.22 3.51 11.12
C ALA A 306 18.15 3.24 9.91
N GLY A 307 18.84 2.10 9.90
CA GLY A 307 19.67 1.69 8.76
C GLY A 307 18.87 1.47 7.46
N VAL A 308 17.65 0.92 7.57
CA VAL A 308 16.69 0.75 6.45
C VAL A 308 16.29 2.09 5.86
N MET A 309 15.98 3.09 6.71
CA MET A 309 15.65 4.45 6.28
C MET A 309 16.82 5.10 5.53
N LEU A 310 18.06 4.97 6.06
CA LEU A 310 19.25 5.47 5.38
C LEU A 310 19.48 4.79 4.01
N MET A 311 19.33 3.47 3.93
CA MET A 311 19.48 2.74 2.66
C MET A 311 18.41 3.09 1.62
N ALA A 312 17.17 3.30 2.06
CA ALA A 312 16.07 3.74 1.20
C ALA A 312 16.32 5.16 0.67
N SER A 313 16.78 6.05 1.56
CA SER A 313 17.15 7.43 1.23
C SER A 313 18.21 7.48 0.14
N GLY A 314 19.34 6.80 0.33
CA GLY A 314 20.47 6.93 -0.60
C GLY A 314 20.23 6.40 -2.01
N LEU A 315 19.14 5.67 -2.26
CA LEU A 315 18.75 5.25 -3.61
C LEU A 315 17.99 6.36 -4.37
N SER A 316 17.17 7.14 -3.66
CA SER A 316 16.33 8.20 -4.23
C SER A 316 16.98 9.58 -4.12
N GLY A 317 17.91 9.73 -3.17
CA GLY A 317 18.44 11.03 -2.77
C GLY A 317 17.41 11.86 -2.01
N HIS A 318 17.86 13.00 -1.48
CA HIS A 318 17.00 13.92 -0.73
C HIS A 318 16.07 14.76 -1.63
N GLY A 319 16.11 14.56 -2.95
CA GLY A 319 15.40 15.38 -3.92
C GLY A 319 15.91 15.20 -5.35
N PRO A 320 15.25 15.80 -6.36
CA PRO A 320 15.67 15.70 -7.77
C PRO A 320 17.08 16.25 -8.04
N GLY A 321 17.57 17.17 -7.21
CA GLY A 321 18.93 17.73 -7.32
C GLY A 321 20.02 16.93 -6.61
N ALA A 322 19.69 15.78 -5.99
CA ALA A 322 20.66 14.98 -5.25
C ALA A 322 21.68 14.33 -6.18
N LEU A 323 22.93 14.21 -5.73
CA LEU A 323 24.00 13.57 -6.52
C LEU A 323 23.68 12.10 -6.82
N SER A 324 23.07 11.40 -5.88
CA SER A 324 22.60 10.01 -6.02
C SER A 324 21.56 9.85 -7.14
N ALA A 325 20.77 10.89 -7.43
CA ALA A 325 19.80 10.89 -8.51
C ALA A 325 20.43 10.90 -9.91
N GLY A 326 21.75 11.09 -10.04
CA GLY A 326 22.48 11.02 -11.32
C GLY A 326 23.41 9.81 -11.47
N MET A 327 23.46 8.90 -10.49
CA MET A 327 24.40 7.78 -10.46
C MET A 327 23.78 6.49 -11.01
N SER A 328 24.60 5.64 -11.64
CA SER A 328 24.19 4.28 -12.02
C SER A 328 23.97 3.40 -10.78
N LEU A 329 23.18 2.33 -10.91
CA LEU A 329 23.00 1.38 -9.80
C LEU A 329 24.33 0.72 -9.38
N ALA A 330 25.24 0.48 -10.34
CA ALA A 330 26.54 -0.15 -10.08
C ALA A 330 27.44 0.68 -9.16
N ASP A 331 27.39 2.01 -9.28
CA ASP A 331 28.17 2.94 -8.45
C ASP A 331 27.48 3.21 -7.11
N LEU A 332 26.15 3.24 -7.12
CA LEU A 332 25.34 3.62 -5.96
C LEU A 332 25.31 2.52 -4.90
N LEU A 333 25.16 1.25 -5.28
CA LEU A 333 25.02 0.15 -4.32
C LEU A 333 26.23 -0.05 -3.39
N PRO A 334 27.49 -0.02 -3.87
CA PRO A 334 28.66 -0.09 -2.99
C PRO A 334 28.72 1.07 -1.99
N ARG A 335 28.34 2.28 -2.40
CA ARG A 335 28.28 3.46 -1.51
C ARG A 335 27.25 3.25 -0.40
N ILE A 336 26.06 2.78 -0.77
CA ILE A 336 24.99 2.47 0.19
C ILE A 336 25.43 1.41 1.21
N ALA A 337 26.05 0.33 0.75
CA ALA A 337 26.58 -0.69 1.65
C ALA A 337 27.65 -0.13 2.60
N GLY A 338 28.53 0.76 2.09
CA GLY A 338 29.61 1.39 2.84
C GLY A 338 29.11 2.23 4.01
N TYR A 339 28.25 3.22 3.77
CA TYR A 339 27.76 4.09 4.85
C TYR A 339 26.84 3.33 5.82
N ARG A 340 26.10 2.31 5.35
CA ARG A 340 25.27 1.46 6.23
C ARG A 340 26.14 0.74 7.24
N ASP A 341 27.21 0.09 6.78
CA ASP A 341 28.10 -0.65 7.68
C ASP A 341 28.90 0.30 8.58
N GLU A 342 29.14 1.55 8.14
CA GLU A 342 29.69 2.60 8.98
C GLU A 342 28.72 3.06 10.08
N PHE A 343 27.46 3.28 9.72
CA PHE A 343 26.39 3.63 10.65
C PHE A 343 26.25 2.56 11.76
N TYR A 344 26.21 1.28 11.38
CA TYR A 344 26.12 0.23 12.39
C TYR A 344 27.35 0.14 13.29
N ARG A 345 28.57 0.31 12.74
CA ARG A 345 29.79 0.35 13.55
C ARG A 345 29.79 1.52 14.52
N TRP A 346 29.33 2.69 14.10
CA TRP A 346 29.14 3.84 14.98
C TRP A 346 28.13 3.52 16.09
N PHE A 347 26.97 2.95 15.75
CA PHE A 347 25.94 2.68 16.74
C PHE A 347 26.38 1.64 17.79
N LEU A 348 27.19 0.64 17.41
CA LEU A 348 27.77 -0.33 18.34
C LEU A 348 28.56 0.34 19.48
N THR A 349 29.27 1.44 19.21
CA THR A 349 30.06 2.14 20.25
C THR A 349 29.20 2.95 21.22
N HIS A 350 27.89 3.05 20.99
CA HIS A 350 26.94 3.79 21.83
C HIS A 350 26.04 2.83 22.64
N LEU A 351 26.27 1.52 22.53
CA LEU A 351 25.54 0.52 23.29
C LEU A 351 26.16 0.30 24.68
N PRO A 352 25.36 -0.13 25.66
CA PRO A 352 25.89 -0.57 26.96
C PRO A 352 26.94 -1.67 26.78
N PRO A 353 27.98 -1.75 27.65
CA PRO A 353 29.11 -2.67 27.48
C PRO A 353 28.71 -4.14 27.24
N ASP A 354 27.76 -4.66 28.03
CA ASP A 354 27.29 -6.05 27.90
C ASP A 354 26.56 -6.31 26.58
N HIS A 355 25.81 -5.31 26.09
CA HIS A 355 25.13 -5.38 24.80
C HIS A 355 26.14 -5.31 23.66
N GLN A 356 27.09 -4.38 23.75
CA GLN A 356 28.16 -4.21 22.78
C GLN A 356 28.99 -5.50 22.62
N GLN A 357 29.49 -6.07 23.74
CA GLN A 357 30.31 -7.29 23.71
C GLN A 357 29.61 -8.43 22.96
N ARG A 358 28.32 -8.66 23.25
CA ARG A 358 27.55 -9.70 22.57
C ARG A 358 27.40 -9.44 21.08
N LEU A 359 27.16 -8.19 20.68
CA LEU A 359 27.06 -7.84 19.26
C LEU A 359 28.40 -7.88 18.55
N ASP A 360 29.52 -7.67 19.24
CA ASP A 360 30.87 -7.85 18.69
C ASP A 360 31.18 -9.34 18.45
N GLU A 361 30.78 -10.22 19.38
CA GLU A 361 30.83 -11.68 19.22
C GLU A 361 29.95 -12.13 18.05
N GLU A 362 28.72 -11.61 17.95
CA GLU A 362 27.82 -11.86 16.83
C GLU A 362 28.44 -11.38 15.51
N THR A 363 28.99 -10.17 15.47
CA THR A 363 29.62 -9.57 14.29
C THR A 363 30.81 -10.39 13.84
N SER A 364 31.62 -10.90 14.77
CA SER A 364 32.75 -11.78 14.48
C SER A 364 32.30 -13.10 13.84
N ARG A 365 31.21 -13.69 14.36
CA ARG A 365 30.61 -14.95 13.85
C ARG A 365 29.92 -14.77 12.51
N LEU A 366 29.12 -13.71 12.35
CA LEU A 366 28.27 -13.49 11.18
C LEU A 366 28.95 -12.64 10.10
N ARG A 367 30.13 -12.09 10.40
CA ARG A 367 30.94 -11.20 9.54
C ARG A 367 30.22 -9.91 9.11
N GLN A 368 29.20 -9.50 9.85
CA GLN A 368 28.43 -8.28 9.59
C GLN A 368 27.83 -7.73 10.89
N PRO A 369 27.85 -6.40 11.12
CA PRO A 369 27.14 -5.77 12.23
C PRO A 369 25.64 -6.02 12.17
N PHE A 370 25.01 -6.20 13.33
CA PHE A 370 23.58 -6.51 13.49
C PHE A 370 23.15 -7.70 12.60
N GLY A 371 24.04 -8.68 12.47
CA GLY A 371 23.88 -9.77 11.52
C GLY A 371 22.71 -10.69 11.86
N GLY A 372 22.33 -10.80 13.13
CA GLY A 372 21.19 -11.59 13.59
C GLY A 372 19.88 -11.07 13.00
N VAL A 373 19.56 -9.81 13.28
CA VAL A 373 18.34 -9.14 12.79
C VAL A 373 18.27 -9.16 11.26
N ARG A 374 19.40 -8.84 10.60
CA ARG A 374 19.48 -8.84 9.13
C ARG A 374 19.23 -10.22 8.53
N ARG A 375 19.81 -11.28 9.09
CA ARG A 375 19.57 -12.66 8.64
C ARG A 375 18.13 -13.09 8.89
N HIS A 376 17.54 -12.71 10.02
CA HIS A 376 16.14 -12.98 10.33
C HIS A 376 15.21 -12.37 9.29
N ILE A 377 15.33 -11.05 9.04
CA ILE A 377 14.51 -10.33 8.07
C ILE A 377 14.65 -10.95 6.68
N ASN A 378 15.88 -11.19 6.22
CA ASN A 378 16.11 -11.80 4.92
C ASN A 378 15.49 -13.20 4.81
N SER A 379 15.59 -14.02 5.87
CA SER A 379 15.02 -15.38 5.89
C SER A 379 13.48 -15.33 5.88
N LEU A 380 12.90 -14.42 6.67
CA LEU A 380 11.45 -14.22 6.75
C LEU A 380 10.87 -13.73 5.42
N LEU A 381 11.52 -12.75 4.78
CA LEU A 381 11.11 -12.22 3.48
C LEU A 381 11.29 -13.26 2.37
N ALA A 382 12.38 -14.04 2.39
CA ALA A 382 12.55 -15.17 1.47
C ALA A 382 11.45 -16.23 1.66
N GLY A 383 11.08 -16.54 2.90
CA GLY A 383 9.98 -17.47 3.20
C GLY A 383 8.60 -16.93 2.78
N ARG A 384 8.36 -15.61 2.89
CA ARG A 384 7.15 -14.97 2.34
C ARG A 384 7.11 -15.04 0.81
N ARG A 385 8.23 -14.73 0.15
CA ARG A 385 8.36 -14.85 -1.32
C ARG A 385 8.10 -16.28 -1.79
N ALA A 386 8.70 -17.28 -1.15
CA ALA A 386 8.51 -18.69 -1.51
C ALA A 386 7.04 -19.11 -1.42
N ARG A 387 6.36 -18.77 -0.31
CA ARG A 387 4.93 -19.05 -0.14
C ARG A 387 4.06 -18.32 -1.15
N GLN A 388 4.40 -17.09 -1.51
CA GLN A 388 3.68 -16.37 -2.56
C GLN A 388 3.84 -17.09 -3.91
N VAL A 389 5.06 -17.40 -4.34
CA VAL A 389 5.31 -18.11 -5.61
C VAL A 389 4.51 -19.42 -5.67
N GLU A 390 4.58 -20.22 -4.60
CA GLU A 390 3.84 -21.49 -4.50
C GLU A 390 2.33 -21.29 -4.60
N SER A 391 1.78 -20.37 -3.80
CA SER A 391 0.34 -20.15 -3.71
C SER A 391 -0.24 -19.57 -5.01
N VAL A 392 0.48 -18.66 -5.66
CA VAL A 392 0.10 -18.09 -6.96
C VAL A 392 0.09 -19.17 -8.03
N ALA A 393 1.13 -20.00 -8.12
CA ALA A 393 1.21 -21.07 -9.10
C ALA A 393 0.08 -22.11 -8.92
N LEU A 394 -0.24 -22.46 -7.66
CA LEU A 394 -1.31 -23.39 -7.37
C LEU A 394 -2.69 -22.77 -7.64
N ALA A 395 -2.91 -21.51 -7.25
CA ALA A 395 -4.15 -20.78 -7.55
C ALA A 395 -4.42 -20.73 -9.06
N ALA A 396 -3.40 -20.37 -9.85
CA ALA A 396 -3.51 -20.31 -11.31
C ALA A 396 -3.82 -21.68 -11.92
N THR A 397 -3.21 -22.76 -11.41
CA THR A 397 -3.48 -24.13 -11.88
C THR A 397 -4.90 -24.58 -11.53
N LEU A 398 -5.35 -24.33 -10.30
CA LEU A 398 -6.69 -24.68 -9.85
C LEU A 398 -7.77 -23.90 -10.62
N ALA A 399 -7.53 -22.61 -10.90
CA ALA A 399 -8.43 -21.80 -11.70
C ALA A 399 -8.59 -22.39 -13.11
N ARG A 400 -7.49 -22.75 -13.78
CA ARG A 400 -7.52 -23.42 -15.10
C ARG A 400 -8.20 -24.78 -15.11
N LEU A 401 -8.18 -25.51 -13.99
CA LEU A 401 -8.90 -26.77 -13.82
C LEU A 401 -10.39 -26.60 -13.49
N GLY A 402 -10.88 -25.36 -13.42
CA GLY A 402 -12.26 -25.05 -13.02
C GLY A 402 -12.55 -25.38 -11.56
N ARG A 403 -11.55 -25.24 -10.68
CA ARG A 403 -11.68 -25.40 -9.23
C ARG A 403 -11.67 -24.03 -8.56
N ALA A 404 -12.65 -23.19 -8.90
CA ALA A 404 -12.72 -21.78 -8.50
C ALA A 404 -12.58 -21.58 -6.98
N GLU A 405 -13.31 -22.33 -6.16
CA GLU A 405 -13.21 -22.21 -4.70
C GLU A 405 -11.82 -22.56 -4.16
N ALA A 406 -11.15 -23.55 -4.76
CA ALA A 406 -9.81 -23.93 -4.35
C ALA A 406 -8.78 -22.90 -4.80
N ALA A 407 -8.96 -22.33 -6.00
CA ALA A 407 -8.16 -21.22 -6.49
C ALA A 407 -8.29 -19.98 -5.59
N GLU A 408 -9.51 -19.63 -5.19
CA GLU A 408 -9.80 -18.51 -4.29
C GLU A 408 -9.15 -18.71 -2.91
N ARG A 409 -9.22 -19.92 -2.34
CA ARG A 409 -8.51 -20.21 -1.07
C ARG A 409 -7.00 -20.02 -1.19
N MET A 410 -6.38 -20.50 -2.27
CA MET A 410 -4.94 -20.35 -2.48
C MET A 410 -4.55 -18.89 -2.74
N ALA A 411 -5.32 -18.18 -3.56
CA ALA A 411 -5.09 -16.78 -3.84
C ALA A 411 -5.30 -15.89 -2.61
N GLY A 412 -6.28 -16.23 -1.75
CA GLY A 412 -6.54 -15.55 -0.49
C GLY A 412 -5.42 -15.70 0.55
N MET A 413 -4.54 -16.70 0.41
CA MET A 413 -3.32 -16.80 1.23
C MET A 413 -2.23 -15.80 0.81
N VAL A 414 -2.40 -15.14 -0.35
CA VAL A 414 -1.45 -14.18 -0.91
C VAL A 414 -1.96 -12.74 -0.69
N PRO A 415 -1.19 -11.90 0.01
CA PRO A 415 -1.58 -10.50 0.23
C PRO A 415 -1.65 -9.65 -1.05
N ALA A 416 -0.89 -9.99 -2.10
CA ALA A 416 -0.84 -9.25 -3.35
C ALA A 416 -2.16 -9.31 -4.15
N ALA A 417 -2.65 -8.15 -4.59
CA ALA A 417 -3.90 -8.04 -5.36
C ALA A 417 -3.78 -8.65 -6.77
N SER A 418 -2.61 -8.55 -7.41
CA SER A 418 -2.29 -9.14 -8.72
C SER A 418 -2.70 -10.61 -8.80
N ALA A 419 -2.22 -11.41 -7.84
CA ALA A 419 -2.52 -12.84 -7.72
C ALA A 419 -4.02 -13.13 -7.56
N ARG A 420 -4.71 -12.42 -6.67
CA ARG A 420 -6.14 -12.61 -6.41
C ARG A 420 -6.98 -12.29 -7.65
N MET A 421 -6.72 -11.14 -8.27
CA MET A 421 -7.49 -10.71 -9.43
C MET A 421 -7.26 -11.62 -10.63
N ALA A 422 -6.02 -12.02 -10.90
CA ALA A 422 -5.71 -12.97 -11.98
C ALA A 422 -6.40 -14.33 -11.79
N ALA A 423 -6.40 -14.86 -10.56
CA ALA A 423 -7.08 -16.13 -10.25
C ALA A 423 -8.61 -16.03 -10.43
N ARG A 424 -9.22 -14.91 -10.01
CA ARG A 424 -10.65 -14.65 -10.18
C ARG A 424 -11.04 -14.49 -11.65
N ILE A 425 -10.29 -13.70 -12.42
CA ILE A 425 -10.49 -13.53 -13.87
C ILE A 425 -10.42 -14.88 -14.58
N THR A 426 -9.38 -15.67 -14.30
CA THR A 426 -9.21 -17.00 -14.90
C THR A 426 -10.36 -17.93 -14.55
N SER A 427 -10.82 -17.90 -13.29
CA SER A 427 -11.92 -18.76 -12.83
C SER A 427 -13.24 -18.41 -13.54
N GLU A 428 -13.53 -17.13 -13.74
CA GLU A 428 -14.71 -16.66 -14.48
C GLU A 428 -14.66 -17.10 -15.96
N VAL A 429 -13.50 -16.93 -16.62
CA VAL A 429 -13.33 -17.38 -18.01
C VAL A 429 -13.53 -18.90 -18.14
N VAL A 430 -12.99 -19.69 -17.21
CA VAL A 430 -13.14 -21.15 -17.23
C VAL A 430 -14.59 -21.56 -16.93
N ALA A 431 -15.29 -20.88 -16.02
CA ALA A 431 -16.70 -21.10 -15.76
C ALA A 431 -17.57 -20.83 -17.01
N ALA A 432 -17.24 -19.77 -17.76
CA ALA A 432 -17.89 -19.48 -19.03
C ALA A 432 -17.67 -20.61 -20.06
N GLN A 433 -16.44 -21.10 -20.19
CA GLN A 433 -16.11 -22.21 -21.10
C GLN A 433 -16.83 -23.51 -20.72
N GLN A 434 -16.96 -23.81 -19.43
CA GLN A 434 -17.71 -24.97 -18.95
C GLN A 434 -19.20 -24.84 -19.28
N SER A 435 -19.78 -23.66 -19.01
CA SER A 435 -21.18 -23.37 -19.34
C SER A 435 -21.47 -23.60 -20.83
N LEU A 436 -20.59 -23.12 -21.72
CA LEU A 436 -20.75 -23.34 -23.17
C LEU A 436 -20.63 -24.81 -23.59
N ARG A 437 -19.77 -25.61 -22.93
CA ARG A 437 -19.66 -27.04 -23.21
C ARG A 437 -20.90 -27.83 -22.79
N GLU A 438 -21.60 -27.36 -21.77
CA GLU A 438 -22.82 -28.00 -21.25
C GLU A 438 -24.10 -27.55 -21.99
N ALA A 439 -23.97 -26.64 -22.95
CA ALA A 439 -25.09 -26.01 -23.66
C ALA A 439 -25.98 -26.98 -24.44
N ASP A 440 -25.48 -28.15 -24.81
CA ASP A 440 -26.31 -29.21 -25.43
C ASP A 440 -27.39 -29.75 -24.47
N THR A 441 -27.25 -29.52 -23.16
CA THR A 441 -28.16 -30.03 -22.13
C THR A 441 -28.90 -28.93 -21.35
N ALA A 442 -28.44 -27.68 -21.40
CA ALA A 442 -29.01 -26.57 -20.61
C ALA A 442 -29.42 -25.36 -21.48
N THR A 443 -30.71 -25.01 -21.45
CA THR A 443 -31.31 -23.93 -22.25
C THR A 443 -30.72 -22.53 -22.01
N HIS A 444 -30.14 -22.27 -20.83
CA HIS A 444 -29.60 -20.94 -20.45
C HIS A 444 -28.06 -20.89 -20.42
N ALA A 445 -27.39 -21.93 -20.91
CA ALA A 445 -25.93 -22.03 -20.88
C ALA A 445 -25.18 -20.86 -21.55
N PRO A 446 -25.61 -20.35 -22.73
CA PRO A 446 -24.92 -19.21 -23.36
C PRO A 446 -25.08 -17.90 -22.58
N GLU A 447 -26.21 -17.71 -21.90
CA GLU A 447 -26.45 -16.51 -21.08
C GLU A 447 -25.61 -16.54 -19.81
N ALA A 448 -25.56 -17.69 -19.12
CA ALA A 448 -24.68 -17.88 -17.97
C ALA A 448 -23.19 -17.71 -18.33
N ALA A 449 -22.77 -18.24 -19.48
CA ALA A 449 -21.41 -18.03 -19.98
C ALA A 449 -21.09 -16.55 -20.20
N LEU A 450 -22.05 -15.80 -20.74
CA LEU A 450 -21.91 -14.38 -20.99
C LEU A 450 -21.82 -13.57 -19.68
N ASP A 451 -22.61 -13.93 -18.66
CA ASP A 451 -22.54 -13.31 -17.32
C ASP A 451 -21.16 -13.50 -16.68
N HIS A 452 -20.58 -14.70 -16.80
CA HIS A 452 -19.22 -14.99 -16.34
C HIS A 452 -18.17 -14.15 -17.08
N LEU A 453 -18.29 -14.01 -18.40
CA LEU A 453 -17.37 -13.18 -19.20
C LEU A 453 -17.51 -11.68 -18.89
N ASP A 454 -18.74 -11.20 -18.65
CA ASP A 454 -19.02 -9.84 -18.21
C ASP A 454 -18.39 -9.59 -16.82
N SER A 455 -18.40 -10.59 -15.93
CA SER A 455 -17.67 -10.56 -14.66
C SER A 455 -16.16 -10.49 -14.86
N ALA A 456 -15.59 -11.35 -15.71
CA ALA A 456 -14.17 -11.37 -16.04
C ALA A 456 -13.70 -10.02 -16.63
N GLY A 457 -14.48 -9.43 -17.54
CA GLY A 457 -14.19 -8.12 -18.12
C GLY A 457 -14.21 -6.98 -17.08
N ARG A 458 -15.18 -6.98 -16.15
CA ARG A 458 -15.19 -6.00 -15.04
C ARG A 458 -14.00 -6.18 -14.11
N LEU A 459 -13.62 -7.42 -13.79
CA LEU A 459 -12.45 -7.71 -12.98
C LEU A 459 -11.15 -7.27 -13.66
N LEU A 460 -11.01 -7.50 -14.97
CA LEU A 460 -9.87 -7.03 -15.77
C LEU A 460 -9.72 -5.50 -15.69
N MET A 461 -10.81 -4.76 -15.92
CA MET A 461 -10.79 -3.30 -15.85
C MET A 461 -10.44 -2.79 -14.45
N ARG A 462 -10.96 -3.44 -13.39
CA ARG A 462 -10.59 -3.12 -12.01
C ARG A 462 -9.12 -3.42 -11.74
N ALA A 463 -8.60 -4.54 -12.24
CA ALA A 463 -7.21 -4.94 -12.04
C ALA A 463 -6.24 -3.93 -12.66
N VAL A 464 -6.54 -3.44 -13.87
CA VAL A 464 -5.79 -2.34 -14.49
C VAL A 464 -5.96 -1.05 -13.69
N GLY A 465 -7.20 -0.70 -13.32
CA GLY A 465 -7.52 0.54 -12.62
C GLY A 465 -6.89 0.68 -11.23
N CYS A 466 -6.64 -0.43 -10.52
CA CYS A 466 -5.98 -0.43 -9.21
C CYS A 466 -4.48 -0.81 -9.25
N GLY A 467 -3.93 -1.09 -10.44
CA GLY A 467 -2.51 -1.45 -10.62
C GLY A 467 -2.16 -2.90 -10.27
N ALA A 468 -3.16 -3.75 -10.03
CA ALA A 468 -2.96 -5.19 -9.86
C ALA A 468 -2.53 -5.87 -11.18
N ALA A 469 -3.01 -5.35 -12.31
CA ALA A 469 -2.48 -5.66 -13.64
C ALA A 469 -1.67 -4.46 -14.16
N VAL A 470 -0.75 -4.72 -15.10
CA VAL A 470 0.02 -3.63 -15.72
C VAL A 470 -0.89 -2.68 -16.49
N ASP A 471 -0.56 -1.39 -16.45
CA ASP A 471 -1.20 -0.39 -17.32
C ASP A 471 -0.85 -0.68 -18.78
N PRO A 472 -1.83 -0.98 -19.64
CA PRO A 472 -1.56 -1.39 -21.02
C PRO A 472 -0.87 -0.30 -21.86
N TRP A 473 -0.92 0.98 -21.46
CA TRP A 473 -0.12 2.02 -22.11
C TRP A 473 1.39 1.81 -21.98
N ASN A 474 1.84 1.06 -20.97
CA ASN A 474 3.25 0.69 -20.82
C ASN A 474 3.75 -0.22 -21.95
N ILE A 475 2.86 -0.92 -22.66
CA ILE A 475 3.21 -1.68 -23.87
C ILE A 475 3.77 -0.73 -24.93
N LEU A 476 3.04 0.36 -25.19
CA LEU A 476 3.40 1.39 -26.16
C LEU A 476 4.57 2.25 -25.67
N GLY A 477 4.45 2.83 -24.48
CA GLY A 477 5.40 3.83 -24.00
C GLY A 477 6.71 3.26 -23.47
N LEU A 478 6.74 1.99 -23.08
CA LEU A 478 7.93 1.35 -22.49
C LEU A 478 8.33 0.05 -23.20
N GLY A 479 7.68 -0.30 -24.32
CA GLY A 479 8.02 -1.52 -25.09
C GLY A 479 7.85 -2.82 -24.30
N GLY A 480 6.92 -2.85 -23.34
CA GLY A 480 6.74 -3.97 -22.41
C GLY A 480 7.88 -4.13 -21.40
N GLN A 481 8.74 -3.12 -21.22
CA GLN A 481 9.79 -3.10 -20.21
C GLN A 481 9.34 -2.35 -18.95
N PHE A 482 9.96 -2.70 -17.83
CA PHE A 482 9.81 -2.03 -16.54
C PHE A 482 11.13 -1.34 -16.16
N PRO A 483 11.18 0.00 -16.18
CA PRO A 483 12.32 0.76 -15.69
C PRO A 483 12.58 0.55 -14.20
N LEU A 484 13.82 0.26 -13.83
CA LEU A 484 14.28 0.09 -12.45
C LEU A 484 14.93 1.36 -11.90
N HIS A 485 15.57 2.13 -12.77
CA HIS A 485 16.31 3.35 -12.43
C HIS A 485 16.40 4.25 -13.66
N GLU A 486 16.17 5.55 -13.50
CA GLU A 486 16.12 6.49 -14.64
C GLU A 486 17.51 6.86 -15.20
N PRO A 487 18.52 7.20 -14.38
CA PRO A 487 19.82 7.70 -14.86
C PRO A 487 20.66 6.75 -15.73
N GLY A 488 20.34 5.45 -15.78
CA GLY A 488 21.07 4.46 -16.56
C GLY A 488 20.22 3.66 -17.54
N GLY A 489 18.90 3.92 -17.62
CA GLY A 489 17.99 3.17 -18.47
C GLY A 489 17.89 1.68 -18.10
N GLU A 490 18.33 1.29 -16.90
CA GLU A 490 18.23 -0.08 -16.44
C GLU A 490 16.76 -0.49 -16.36
N SER A 491 16.39 -1.50 -17.14
CA SER A 491 15.04 -2.03 -17.23
C SER A 491 15.06 -3.54 -17.35
N LEU A 492 13.91 -4.16 -17.10
CA LEU A 492 13.69 -5.59 -17.31
C LEU A 492 12.36 -5.82 -18.01
N ALA A 493 12.19 -6.97 -18.65
CA ALA A 493 10.90 -7.33 -19.26
C ALA A 493 9.82 -7.40 -18.17
N ASP A 494 8.67 -6.74 -18.38
CA ASP A 494 7.56 -6.77 -17.43
C ASP A 494 6.70 -8.03 -17.66
N PRO A 495 6.82 -9.07 -16.82
CA PRO A 495 6.10 -10.33 -17.04
C PRO A 495 4.57 -10.17 -16.97
N ARG A 496 4.09 -9.09 -16.35
CA ARG A 496 2.65 -8.80 -16.24
C ARG A 496 2.02 -8.42 -17.57
N VAL A 497 2.83 -8.02 -18.56
CA VAL A 497 2.34 -7.75 -19.92
C VAL A 497 1.82 -9.03 -20.56
N ASP A 498 2.58 -10.12 -20.48
CA ASP A 498 2.16 -11.42 -21.02
C ASP A 498 0.89 -11.94 -20.32
N GLU A 499 0.81 -11.76 -19.01
CA GLU A 499 -0.38 -12.11 -18.21
C GLU A 499 -1.60 -11.29 -18.65
N LEU A 500 -1.44 -9.97 -18.84
CA LEU A 500 -2.50 -9.09 -19.29
C LEU A 500 -3.01 -9.45 -20.68
N VAL A 501 -2.10 -9.71 -21.63
CA VAL A 501 -2.45 -10.14 -22.99
C VAL A 501 -3.20 -11.46 -22.94
N SER A 502 -2.70 -12.43 -22.17
CA SER A 502 -3.32 -13.76 -22.03
C SER A 502 -4.72 -13.68 -21.43
N MET A 503 -4.91 -12.91 -20.35
CA MET A 503 -6.23 -12.72 -19.72
C MET A 503 -7.21 -12.03 -20.66
N THR A 504 -6.77 -10.98 -21.37
CA THR A 504 -7.63 -10.24 -22.30
C THR A 504 -8.02 -11.10 -23.49
N GLY A 505 -7.08 -11.83 -24.08
CA GLY A 505 -7.32 -12.76 -25.18
C GLY A 505 -8.34 -13.83 -24.80
N ALA A 506 -8.19 -14.44 -23.62
CA ALA A 506 -9.11 -15.48 -23.17
C ALA A 506 -10.56 -14.97 -22.98
N ILE A 507 -10.75 -13.70 -22.58
CA ILE A 507 -12.08 -13.08 -22.47
C ILE A 507 -12.65 -12.78 -23.88
N LEU A 508 -11.84 -12.23 -24.79
CA LEU A 508 -12.23 -11.97 -26.18
C LEU A 508 -12.66 -13.26 -26.89
N ASP A 509 -11.85 -14.32 -26.77
CA ASP A 509 -12.14 -15.64 -27.33
C ASP A 509 -13.42 -16.23 -26.73
N GLY A 510 -13.65 -16.00 -25.43
CA GLY A 510 -14.89 -16.37 -24.73
C GLY A 510 -16.11 -15.69 -25.36
N TYR A 511 -16.11 -14.36 -25.50
CA TYR A 511 -17.23 -13.65 -26.13
C TYR A 511 -17.45 -14.10 -27.57
N ALA A 512 -16.37 -14.29 -28.33
CA ALA A 512 -16.42 -14.80 -29.68
C ALA A 512 -17.02 -16.22 -29.75
N ALA A 513 -16.74 -17.08 -28.78
CA ALA A 513 -17.33 -18.42 -28.69
C ALA A 513 -18.84 -18.36 -28.40
N VAL A 514 -19.27 -17.54 -27.44
CA VAL A 514 -20.71 -17.32 -27.16
C VAL A 514 -21.41 -16.80 -28.43
N TRP A 515 -20.81 -15.82 -29.11
CA TRP A 515 -21.41 -15.22 -30.30
C TRP A 515 -21.53 -16.22 -31.45
N ARG A 516 -20.50 -17.04 -31.72
CA ARG A 516 -20.57 -18.09 -32.74
C ARG A 516 -21.67 -19.11 -32.45
N GLN A 517 -21.79 -19.54 -31.20
CA GLN A 517 -22.78 -20.54 -30.81
C GLN A 517 -24.21 -20.01 -30.87
N THR A 518 -24.42 -18.75 -30.47
CA THR A 518 -25.75 -18.13 -30.44
C THR A 518 -26.15 -17.49 -31.78
N GLY A 519 -25.19 -17.12 -32.63
CA GLY A 519 -25.44 -16.47 -33.92
C GLY A 519 -26.01 -17.40 -34.99
N LEU A 520 -25.87 -18.72 -34.85
CA LEU A 520 -26.39 -19.69 -35.81
C LEU A 520 -27.88 -20.00 -35.55
N ASP A 521 -28.23 -20.40 -34.32
CA ASP A 521 -29.59 -20.86 -33.96
C ASP A 521 -30.03 -20.43 -32.53
N GLY A 522 -29.28 -19.52 -31.88
CA GLY A 522 -29.51 -19.13 -30.49
C GLY A 522 -30.39 -17.90 -30.29
N PRO A 523 -30.65 -17.51 -29.02
CA PRO A 523 -31.43 -16.31 -28.72
C PRO A 523 -30.77 -15.04 -29.31
N PRO A 524 -31.49 -14.24 -30.10
CA PRO A 524 -30.89 -13.09 -30.81
C PRO A 524 -30.35 -12.03 -29.85
N ASP A 525 -30.97 -11.86 -28.68
CA ASP A 525 -30.53 -10.90 -27.66
C ASP A 525 -29.18 -11.31 -27.06
N THR A 526 -28.96 -12.60 -26.79
CA THR A 526 -27.69 -13.11 -26.28
C THR A 526 -26.58 -12.97 -27.31
N ALA A 527 -26.87 -13.27 -28.59
CA ALA A 527 -25.92 -13.09 -29.69
C ALA A 527 -25.52 -11.62 -29.86
N ALA A 528 -26.49 -10.70 -29.84
CA ALA A 528 -26.25 -9.27 -29.92
C ALA A 528 -25.42 -8.75 -28.74
N ARG A 529 -25.72 -9.21 -27.52
CA ARG A 529 -24.98 -8.85 -26.31
C ARG A 529 -23.54 -9.35 -26.35
N ALA A 530 -23.30 -10.58 -26.78
CA ALA A 530 -21.96 -11.13 -26.95
C ALA A 530 -21.13 -10.37 -28.01
N ALA A 531 -21.74 -10.04 -29.15
CA ALA A 531 -21.09 -9.25 -30.20
C ALA A 531 -20.72 -7.84 -29.70
N ALA A 532 -21.64 -7.16 -29.00
CA ALA A 532 -21.39 -5.84 -28.43
C ALA A 532 -20.31 -5.84 -27.35
N ALA A 533 -20.28 -6.87 -26.50
CA ALA A 533 -19.25 -7.03 -25.47
C ALA A 533 -17.87 -7.29 -26.09
N LEU A 534 -17.79 -8.15 -27.11
CA LEU A 534 -16.57 -8.40 -27.88
C LEU A 534 -16.04 -7.13 -28.55
N GLU A 535 -16.91 -6.38 -29.22
CA GLU A 535 -16.55 -5.13 -29.88
C GLU A 535 -16.06 -4.09 -28.86
N LYS A 536 -16.75 -3.95 -27.72
CA LYS A 536 -16.36 -3.01 -26.67
C LYS A 536 -14.99 -3.33 -26.09
N LEU A 537 -14.73 -4.59 -25.73
CA LEU A 537 -13.44 -4.98 -25.16
C LEU A 537 -12.32 -4.91 -26.21
N GLY A 538 -12.60 -5.36 -27.44
CA GLY A 538 -11.65 -5.29 -28.54
C GLY A 538 -11.25 -3.85 -28.88
N ALA A 539 -12.22 -2.95 -29.00
CA ALA A 539 -11.96 -1.52 -29.24
C ALA A 539 -11.18 -0.85 -28.10
N TRP A 540 -11.38 -1.28 -26.85
CA TRP A 540 -10.54 -0.83 -25.75
C TRP A 540 -9.10 -1.35 -25.88
N TRP A 541 -8.93 -2.65 -26.18
CA TRP A 541 -7.63 -3.32 -26.27
C TRP A 541 -6.77 -2.84 -27.45
N ASP A 542 -7.36 -2.67 -28.62
CA ASP A 542 -6.65 -2.31 -29.86
C ASP A 542 -6.04 -0.89 -29.82
N ARG A 543 -6.25 -0.14 -28.74
CA ARG A 543 -5.56 1.12 -28.45
C ARG A 543 -4.11 0.93 -28.00
N PHE A 544 -3.77 -0.26 -27.53
CA PHE A 544 -2.47 -0.59 -26.94
C PHE A 544 -1.72 -1.50 -27.90
N ALA A 545 -0.59 -1.04 -28.44
CA ALA A 545 0.00 -1.56 -29.68
C ALA A 545 0.72 -2.92 -29.57
N THR A 546 0.00 -3.92 -29.06
CA THR A 546 0.39 -5.34 -28.98
C THR A 546 0.69 -5.95 -30.34
N THR A 547 0.13 -5.40 -31.41
CA THR A 547 0.34 -5.87 -32.80
C THR A 547 1.59 -5.30 -33.45
N THR A 548 2.22 -4.29 -32.86
CA THR A 548 3.37 -3.59 -33.46
C THR A 548 4.63 -3.62 -32.60
N VAL A 549 4.51 -3.83 -31.28
CA VAL A 549 5.65 -3.87 -30.37
C VAL A 549 6.30 -5.26 -30.42
N SER A 550 7.53 -5.32 -30.92
CA SER A 550 8.31 -6.55 -30.96
C SER A 550 8.59 -7.09 -29.56
N GLY A 551 8.39 -8.40 -29.36
CA GLY A 551 8.61 -9.07 -28.08
C GLY A 551 7.41 -9.08 -27.14
N VAL A 552 6.29 -8.46 -27.53
CA VAL A 552 5.00 -8.58 -26.85
C VAL A 552 4.11 -9.55 -27.63
N PRO A 553 3.34 -10.44 -26.97
CA PRO A 553 2.44 -11.35 -27.67
C PRO A 553 1.39 -10.60 -28.49
N HIS A 554 1.20 -11.02 -29.75
CA HIS A 554 0.22 -10.44 -30.66
C HIS A 554 -1.20 -10.77 -30.20
N LEU A 555 -2.04 -9.74 -30.06
CA LEU A 555 -3.46 -9.88 -29.82
C LEU A 555 -4.18 -8.68 -30.43
N SER A 556 -5.14 -8.92 -31.32
CA SER A 556 -6.03 -7.91 -31.89
C SER A 556 -7.49 -8.27 -31.65
N GLY A 557 -8.23 -7.34 -31.05
CA GLY A 557 -9.66 -7.47 -30.82
C GLY A 557 -10.47 -7.46 -32.13
N ILE A 558 -10.09 -6.59 -33.07
CA ILE A 558 -10.69 -6.54 -34.42
C ILE A 558 -10.52 -7.87 -35.15
N GLU A 559 -9.31 -8.45 -35.16
CA GLU A 559 -9.07 -9.73 -35.84
C GLU A 559 -9.92 -10.87 -35.23
N VAL A 560 -10.04 -10.91 -33.90
CA VAL A 560 -10.88 -11.90 -33.20
C VAL A 560 -12.36 -11.73 -33.57
N ARG A 561 -12.85 -10.49 -33.61
CA ARG A 561 -14.24 -10.17 -33.98
C ARG A 561 -14.54 -10.54 -35.42
N ASP A 562 -13.67 -10.15 -36.35
CA ASP A 562 -13.87 -10.37 -37.77
C ASP A 562 -13.81 -11.88 -38.08
N SER A 563 -12.88 -12.61 -37.45
CA SER A 563 -12.84 -14.08 -37.51
C SER A 563 -14.13 -14.72 -36.99
N ALA A 564 -14.69 -14.23 -35.88
CA ALA A 564 -15.95 -14.76 -35.35
C ALA A 564 -17.13 -14.50 -36.30
N ARG A 565 -17.18 -13.31 -36.91
CA ARG A 565 -18.20 -12.93 -37.89
C ARG A 565 -18.16 -13.80 -39.13
N GLU A 566 -16.96 -14.07 -39.67
CA GLU A 566 -16.78 -14.93 -40.83
C GLU A 566 -17.31 -16.35 -40.58
N VAL A 567 -17.05 -16.91 -39.39
CA VAL A 567 -17.56 -18.23 -39.00
C VAL A 567 -19.08 -18.27 -38.88
N ILE A 568 -19.72 -17.18 -38.44
CA ILE A 568 -21.19 -17.09 -38.35
C ILE A 568 -21.84 -16.96 -39.74
N ALA A 569 -21.14 -16.31 -40.67
CA ALA A 569 -21.64 -16.06 -42.03
C ALA A 569 -21.43 -17.25 -43.00
N ALA A 570 -20.52 -18.17 -42.65
CA ALA A 570 -20.22 -19.40 -43.40
C ALA A 570 -21.20 -20.52 -43.05
#